data_AF-A0A3C1LIY3-F1
#
_entry.id   AF-A0A3C1LIY3-F1
#
_cell.length_a   1.000
_cell.length_b   1.000
_cell.length_c   1.000
_cell.angle_alpha   90.00
_cell.angle_beta   90.00
_cell.angle_gamma   90.00
#
_symmetry.space_group_name_H-M   'P 1'
#
loop_
_entity.id
_entity.type
_entity.pdbx_description
1 polymer ?
#
loop_
_entity_poly.entity_id
_entity_poly.type
_entity_poly.pdbx_seq_one_letter_code
_entity_poly.pdbx_strand_id
1 'polypeptide(L)'
;KAVLAASGQLTKADAVSVEAHEKEWNEIFSGIHGAVDAVAFQDGHIDFDELHSFFAINKQLADKYEMQCWTNAESFDRDMPIKFFPIKFEKLRLKLEAARAAGYDKAITFEFSHFMSPQSAYVQAHHLYQRYQEYRQQLTS
;
A
#
# COMPACT_ATOMS: atom_id res chain seq x y z
N LYS A 1 15.66 8.91 10.26
CA LYS A 1 15.66 7.56 9.62
C LYS A 1 15.06 7.52 8.20
N ALA A 2 14.71 8.65 7.57
CA ALA A 2 14.24 8.69 6.17
C ALA A 2 15.25 8.13 5.14
N VAL A 3 16.54 8.13 5.47
CA VAL A 3 17.63 7.63 4.61
C VAL A 3 17.64 6.10 4.47
N LEU A 4 17.05 5.35 5.41
CA LEU A 4 17.09 3.87 5.39
C LEU A 4 16.00 3.25 4.49
N ALA A 5 14.87 3.92 4.30
CA ALA A 5 13.83 3.47 3.37
C ALA A 5 14.30 3.55 1.90
N ALA A 6 15.25 4.44 1.60
CA ALA A 6 15.80 4.63 0.26
C ALA A 6 16.92 3.62 -0.10
N SER A 7 17.55 2.96 0.88
CA SER A 7 18.74 2.13 0.63
C SER A 7 18.46 0.66 0.30
N GLY A 8 17.19 0.23 0.20
CA GLY A 8 16.83 -1.15 -0.20
C GLY A 8 17.36 -2.25 0.73
N GLN A 9 17.83 -1.87 1.92
CA GLN A 9 18.50 -2.73 2.91
C GLN A 9 17.62 -3.13 4.10
N LEU A 10 16.35 -2.73 4.14
CA LEU A 10 15.43 -3.16 5.19
C LEU A 10 15.21 -4.68 5.09
N THR A 11 15.61 -5.40 6.13
CA THR A 11 15.37 -6.85 6.28
C THR A 11 14.08 -7.07 7.07
N LYS A 12 13.50 -8.28 7.01
CA LYS A 12 12.33 -8.63 7.86
C LYS A 12 12.60 -8.45 9.37
N ALA A 13 13.86 -8.50 9.79
CA ALA A 13 14.26 -8.25 11.18
C ALA A 13 14.20 -6.77 11.58
N ASP A 14 14.11 -5.86 10.60
CA ASP A 14 13.92 -4.42 10.80
C ASP A 14 12.43 -4.02 10.79
N ALA A 15 11.51 -4.98 10.79
CA ALA A 15 10.08 -4.73 10.86
C ALA A 15 9.76 -3.96 12.16
N VAL A 16 9.20 -2.77 11.99
CA VAL A 16 8.75 -1.92 13.10
C VAL A 16 7.50 -2.55 13.70
N SER A 17 7.42 -2.71 15.02
CA SER A 17 6.21 -3.23 15.65
C SER A 17 5.03 -2.27 15.44
N VAL A 18 3.81 -2.79 15.50
CA VAL A 18 2.59 -1.97 15.34
C VAL A 18 2.55 -0.81 16.34
N GLU A 19 2.98 -1.05 17.58
CA GLU A 19 3.01 -0.03 18.65
C GLU A 19 4.07 1.06 18.39
N ALA A 20 5.24 0.67 17.89
CA ALA A 20 6.29 1.62 17.52
C ALA A 20 5.84 2.45 16.31
N HIS A 21 5.21 1.82 15.31
CA HIS A 21 4.63 2.51 14.17
C HIS A 21 3.55 3.51 14.59
N GLU A 22 2.61 3.09 15.45
CA GLU A 22 1.57 3.97 15.98
C GLU A 22 2.18 5.20 16.67
N LYS A 23 3.15 4.98 17.58
CA LYS A 23 3.79 6.07 18.31
C LYS A 23 4.49 7.07 17.39
N GLU A 24 5.33 6.57 16.48
CA GLU A 24 6.10 7.41 15.57
C GLU A 24 5.17 8.21 14.63
N TRP A 25 4.16 7.56 14.05
CA TRP A 25 3.24 8.24 13.14
C TRP A 25 2.26 9.17 13.84
N ASN A 26 1.89 8.89 15.08
CA ASN A 26 1.12 9.83 15.89
C ASN A 26 1.90 11.13 16.12
N GLU A 27 3.20 11.07 16.42
CA GLU A 27 4.05 12.25 16.54
C GLU A 27 4.17 13.01 15.21
N ILE A 28 4.34 12.29 14.09
CA ILE A 28 4.43 12.89 12.75
C ILE A 28 3.11 13.59 12.38
N PHE A 29 1.97 12.90 12.49
CA PHE A 29 0.66 13.46 12.16
C PHE A 29 0.36 14.69 13.00
N SER A 30 0.69 14.67 14.29
CA SER A 30 0.59 15.84 15.17
C SER A 30 1.40 17.06 14.69
N GLY A 31 2.48 16.86 13.94
CA GLY A 31 3.31 17.96 13.42
C GLY A 31 2.89 18.48 12.04
N ILE A 32 2.21 17.65 11.23
CA ILE A 32 1.90 17.97 9.83
C ILE A 32 0.41 18.17 9.54
N HIS A 33 -0.48 17.75 10.44
CA HIS A 33 -1.92 17.94 10.26
C HIS A 33 -2.26 19.44 10.13
N GLY A 34 -3.19 19.76 9.24
CA GLY A 34 -3.53 21.14 8.85
C GLY A 34 -2.71 21.72 7.69
N ALA A 35 -1.55 21.14 7.37
CA ALA A 35 -0.79 21.45 6.14
C ALA A 35 -0.78 20.30 5.12
N VAL A 36 -1.06 19.08 5.58
CA VAL A 36 -1.14 17.87 4.75
C VAL A 36 -2.54 17.28 4.87
N ASP A 37 -3.25 17.17 3.75
CA ASP A 37 -4.65 16.70 3.74
C ASP A 37 -4.78 15.17 3.72
N ALA A 38 -3.79 14.47 3.17
CA ALA A 38 -3.86 13.03 2.95
C ALA A 38 -2.50 12.36 3.13
N VAL A 39 -2.52 11.13 3.62
CA VAL A 39 -1.33 10.27 3.71
C VAL A 39 -1.61 8.95 3.01
N ALA A 40 -0.71 8.59 2.08
CA ALA A 40 -0.79 7.36 1.30
C ALA A 40 0.40 6.44 1.62
N PHE A 41 0.21 5.52 2.55
CA PHE A 41 1.25 4.56 2.93
C PHE A 41 1.52 3.56 1.80
N GLN A 42 2.80 3.26 1.54
CA GLN A 42 3.20 2.12 0.70
C GLN A 42 2.92 0.82 1.45
N ASP A 43 2.18 -0.09 0.84
CA ASP A 43 1.64 -1.28 1.51
C ASP A 43 2.46 -2.57 1.31
N GLY A 44 3.58 -2.53 0.59
CA GLY A 44 4.36 -3.72 0.25
C GLY A 44 5.46 -4.12 1.25
N HIS A 45 5.69 -3.34 2.31
CA HIS A 45 6.69 -3.69 3.35
C HIS A 45 6.10 -4.42 4.55
N ILE A 46 4.79 -4.66 4.55
CA ILE A 46 4.04 -5.30 5.63
C ILE A 46 3.67 -6.71 5.16
N ASP A 47 3.88 -7.73 5.99
CA ASP A 47 3.43 -9.08 5.66
C ASP A 47 1.90 -9.14 5.61
N PHE A 48 1.34 -10.01 4.76
CA PHE A 48 -0.11 -10.01 4.47
C PHE A 48 -0.99 -10.32 5.69
N ASP A 49 -0.47 -11.02 6.69
CA ASP A 49 -1.12 -11.31 7.97
C ASP A 49 -1.15 -10.10 8.92
N GLU A 50 -0.20 -9.18 8.77
CA GLU A 50 -0.11 -7.95 9.56
C GLU A 50 -0.86 -6.75 8.95
N LEU A 51 -1.22 -6.83 7.66
CA LEU A 51 -1.91 -5.75 6.94
C LEU A 51 -3.11 -5.18 7.71
N HIS A 52 -3.91 -6.04 8.34
CA HIS A 52 -5.10 -5.59 9.08
C HIS A 52 -4.73 -4.68 10.26
N SER A 53 -3.73 -5.07 11.05
CA SER A 53 -3.29 -4.33 12.23
C SER A 53 -2.72 -2.96 11.86
N PHE A 54 -1.80 -2.93 10.90
CA PHE A 54 -1.23 -1.66 10.41
C PHE A 54 -2.30 -0.79 9.76
N PHE A 55 -3.23 -1.37 9.01
CA PHE A 55 -4.25 -0.58 8.34
C PHE A 55 -5.23 0.06 9.33
N ALA A 56 -5.62 -0.68 10.37
CA ALA A 56 -6.46 -0.16 11.44
C ALA A 56 -5.78 1.01 12.18
N ILE A 57 -4.49 0.88 12.53
CA ILE A 57 -3.73 1.96 13.17
C ILE A 57 -3.63 3.19 12.25
N ASN A 58 -3.29 2.99 10.98
CA ASN A 58 -3.22 4.11 10.02
C ASN A 58 -4.56 4.86 9.91
N LYS A 59 -5.68 4.13 9.86
CA LYS A 59 -7.00 4.76 9.80
C LYS A 59 -7.34 5.47 11.10
N GLN A 60 -7.10 4.85 12.26
CA GLN A 60 -7.30 5.46 13.57
C GLN A 60 -6.52 6.77 13.71
N LEU A 61 -5.26 6.80 13.28
CA LEU A 61 -4.43 8.01 13.32
C LEU A 61 -4.94 9.07 12.34
N ALA A 62 -5.30 8.68 11.12
CA ALA A 62 -5.84 9.61 10.13
C ALA A 62 -7.14 10.26 10.64
N ASP A 63 -8.05 9.47 11.22
CA ASP A 63 -9.31 9.96 11.80
C ASP A 63 -9.06 10.89 12.99
N LYS A 64 -8.10 10.55 13.86
CA LYS A 64 -7.71 11.39 15.01
C LYS A 64 -7.24 12.78 14.61
N TYR A 65 -6.56 12.90 13.48
CA TYR A 65 -5.98 14.15 12.98
C TYR A 65 -6.76 14.76 11.81
N GLU A 66 -7.95 14.24 11.51
CA GLU A 66 -8.83 14.70 10.42
C GLU A 66 -8.17 14.71 9.03
N MET A 67 -7.30 13.72 8.79
CA MET A 67 -6.58 13.53 7.53
C MET A 67 -7.23 12.41 6.70
N GLN A 68 -7.11 12.48 5.38
CA GLN A 68 -7.54 11.37 4.51
C GLN A 68 -6.55 10.21 4.58
N CYS A 69 -7.08 9.01 4.79
CA CYS A 69 -6.33 7.77 4.88
C CYS A 69 -6.34 7.07 3.52
N TRP A 70 -5.22 7.13 2.80
CA TRP A 70 -5.07 6.49 1.50
C TRP A 70 -4.13 5.29 1.59
N THR A 71 -4.30 4.32 0.70
CA THR A 71 -3.30 3.27 0.46
C THR A 71 -2.61 3.53 -0.88
N ASN A 72 -1.29 3.48 -0.88
CA ASN A 72 -0.53 3.32 -2.11
C ASN A 72 -0.32 1.82 -2.34
N ALA A 73 -1.29 1.21 -3.03
CA ALA A 73 -1.32 -0.19 -3.33
C ALA A 73 -0.29 -0.53 -4.41
N GLU A 74 0.88 -1.01 -4.00
CA GLU A 74 1.98 -1.30 -4.92
C GLU A 74 1.58 -2.38 -5.92
N SER A 75 1.70 -2.09 -7.20
CA SER A 75 1.35 -3.02 -8.29
C SER A 75 2.55 -3.83 -8.77
N PHE A 76 3.68 -3.78 -8.06
CA PHE A 76 4.89 -4.57 -8.30
C PHE A 76 5.19 -5.55 -7.15
N ASP A 77 5.90 -6.63 -7.43
CA ASP A 77 6.19 -7.70 -6.47
C ASP A 77 7.57 -7.53 -5.83
N ARG A 78 7.60 -7.38 -4.50
CA ARG A 78 8.85 -7.27 -3.71
C ARG A 78 9.46 -8.62 -3.36
N ASP A 79 8.70 -9.71 -3.48
CA ASP A 79 9.10 -11.05 -3.05
C ASP A 79 9.84 -11.83 -4.15
N MET A 80 10.14 -11.17 -5.28
CA MET A 80 10.83 -11.76 -6.41
C MET A 80 12.34 -11.46 -6.38
N PRO A 81 13.18 -12.37 -6.89
CA PRO A 81 14.62 -12.13 -6.98
C PRO A 81 14.98 -10.97 -7.92
N ILE A 82 14.09 -10.62 -8.85
CA ILE A 82 14.22 -9.46 -9.74
C ILE A 82 13.36 -8.33 -9.18
N LYS A 83 14.00 -7.21 -8.84
CA LYS A 83 13.36 -5.99 -8.32
C LYS A 83 13.21 -4.96 -9.44
N PHE A 84 12.04 -4.76 -10.05
CA PHE A 84 10.72 -5.35 -9.75
C PHE A 84 9.92 -5.72 -11.01
N PHE A 85 9.05 -6.73 -10.89
CA PHE A 85 8.04 -7.10 -11.89
C PHE A 85 6.62 -6.85 -11.38
N PRO A 86 5.58 -6.86 -12.25
CA PRO A 86 4.18 -6.74 -11.83
C PRO A 86 3.80 -7.78 -10.76
N ILE A 87 3.02 -7.34 -9.77
CA ILE A 87 2.55 -8.16 -8.65
C ILE A 87 1.56 -9.23 -9.12
N LYS A 88 1.53 -10.37 -8.42
CA LYS A 88 0.44 -11.34 -8.56
C LYS A 88 -0.91 -10.70 -8.17
N PHE A 89 -1.94 -10.88 -8.99
CA PHE A 89 -3.26 -10.24 -8.80
C PHE A 89 -3.85 -10.55 -7.41
N GLU A 90 -3.73 -11.78 -6.93
CA GLU A 90 -4.26 -12.18 -5.63
C GLU A 90 -3.65 -11.37 -4.48
N LYS A 91 -2.35 -11.03 -4.55
CA LYS A 91 -1.69 -10.17 -3.57
C LYS A 91 -2.25 -8.74 -3.63
N LEU A 92 -2.38 -8.17 -4.84
CA LEU A 92 -2.99 -6.84 -5.01
C LEU A 92 -4.42 -6.81 -4.47
N ARG A 93 -5.23 -7.83 -4.78
CA ARG A 93 -6.61 -7.96 -4.31
C ARG A 93 -6.67 -7.98 -2.78
N LEU A 94 -5.83 -8.78 -2.12
CA LEU A 94 -5.78 -8.83 -0.65
C LEU A 94 -5.52 -7.45 -0.04
N LYS A 95 -4.58 -6.68 -0.59
CA LYS A 95 -4.28 -5.33 -0.10
C LYS A 95 -5.45 -4.37 -0.29
N LEU A 96 -6.10 -4.40 -1.46
CA LEU A 96 -7.29 -3.58 -1.74
C LEU A 96 -8.48 -3.96 -0.84
N GLU A 97 -8.70 -5.26 -0.61
CA GLU A 97 -9.75 -5.74 0.28
C GLU A 97 -9.49 -5.37 1.74
N ALA A 98 -8.24 -5.45 2.20
CA ALA A 98 -7.83 -5.01 3.53
C ALA A 98 -8.06 -3.48 3.71
N ALA A 99 -7.67 -2.67 2.73
CA ALA A 99 -7.87 -1.21 2.77
C ALA A 99 -9.37 -0.86 2.81
N ARG A 100 -10.18 -1.54 1.98
CA ARG A 100 -11.63 -1.39 2.00
C ARG A 100 -12.23 -1.78 3.35
N ALA A 101 -11.82 -2.90 3.92
CA ALA A 101 -12.30 -3.37 5.22
C ALA A 101 -11.92 -2.41 6.36
N ALA A 102 -10.75 -1.77 6.29
CA ALA A 102 -10.31 -0.75 7.24
C ALA A 102 -10.94 0.63 6.99
N GLY A 103 -11.78 0.80 5.97
CA GLY A 103 -12.48 2.08 5.71
C GLY A 103 -11.60 3.17 5.11
N TYR A 104 -10.62 2.81 4.28
CA TYR A 104 -9.73 3.77 3.61
C TYR A 104 -10.49 4.62 2.58
N ASP A 105 -10.10 5.88 2.47
CA ASP A 105 -10.78 6.88 1.63
C ASP A 105 -10.45 6.70 0.13
N LYS A 106 -9.22 6.25 -0.16
CA LYS A 106 -8.75 6.08 -1.54
C LYS A 106 -7.62 5.06 -1.64
N ALA A 107 -7.60 4.33 -2.76
CA ALA A 107 -6.42 3.57 -3.19
C ALA A 107 -5.79 4.24 -4.43
N ILE A 108 -4.47 4.42 -4.38
CA ILE A 108 -3.62 4.82 -5.52
C ILE A 108 -2.55 3.74 -5.73
N THR A 109 -1.74 3.84 -6.79
CA THR A 109 -0.69 2.85 -7.04
C THR A 109 0.57 3.48 -7.61
N PHE A 110 1.71 3.02 -7.12
CA PHE A 110 2.98 3.05 -7.84
C PHE A 110 3.16 1.67 -8.50
N GLU A 111 3.07 1.54 -9.82
CA GLU A 111 2.64 2.54 -10.80
C GLU A 111 1.92 1.87 -11.98
N PHE A 112 0.88 2.51 -12.50
CA PHE A 112 0.07 1.97 -13.59
C PHE A 112 0.89 1.69 -14.86
N SER A 113 1.68 2.66 -15.32
CA SER A 113 2.37 2.61 -16.62
C SER A 113 3.23 1.35 -16.78
N HIS A 114 4.01 1.02 -15.74
CA HIS A 114 4.91 -0.11 -15.75
C HIS A 114 4.23 -1.41 -15.33
N PHE A 115 3.35 -1.36 -14.33
CA PHE A 115 2.93 -2.59 -13.67
C PHE A 115 1.48 -3.00 -13.94
N MET A 116 0.65 -2.13 -14.52
CA MET A 116 -0.75 -2.44 -14.84
C MET A 116 -1.18 -2.01 -16.25
N SER A 117 -0.33 -1.35 -17.04
CA SER A 117 -0.73 -0.87 -18.36
C SER A 117 -0.73 -2.00 -19.39
N PRO A 118 -1.75 -2.11 -20.26
CA PRO A 118 -1.70 -2.94 -21.47
C PRO A 118 -0.59 -2.55 -22.45
N GLN A 119 0.03 -1.38 -22.28
CA GLN A 119 1.17 -0.92 -23.08
C GLN A 119 2.53 -1.11 -22.39
N SER A 120 2.56 -1.73 -21.21
CA SER A 120 3.82 -1.98 -20.51
C SER A 120 4.73 -2.93 -21.31
N ALA A 121 6.04 -2.75 -21.17
CA ALA A 121 7.04 -3.71 -21.63
C ALA A 121 6.96 -5.05 -20.85
N TYR A 122 6.42 -5.03 -19.63
CA TYR A 122 6.14 -6.24 -18.87
C TYR A 122 4.79 -6.82 -19.29
N VAL A 123 4.81 -7.91 -20.07
CA VAL A 123 3.59 -8.60 -20.55
C VAL A 123 2.67 -9.01 -19.39
N GLN A 124 3.25 -9.30 -18.22
CA GLN A 124 2.51 -9.64 -17.00
C GLN A 124 1.59 -8.49 -16.53
N ALA A 125 1.93 -7.23 -16.81
CA ALA A 125 1.09 -6.07 -16.49
C ALA A 125 -0.22 -6.09 -17.29
N HIS A 126 -0.19 -6.61 -18.52
CA HIS A 126 -1.38 -6.72 -19.38
C HIS A 126 -2.38 -7.68 -18.74
N HIS A 127 -1.88 -8.82 -18.23
CA HIS A 127 -2.70 -9.81 -17.54
C HIS A 127 -3.18 -9.30 -16.17
N LEU A 128 -2.34 -8.57 -15.42
CA LEU A 128 -2.76 -7.95 -14.16
C LEU A 128 -3.91 -6.97 -14.37
N TYR A 129 -3.85 -6.15 -15.43
CA TYR A 129 -4.95 -5.27 -15.81
C TYR A 129 -6.24 -6.03 -16.08
N GLN A 130 -6.18 -7.09 -16.90
CA GLN A 130 -7.36 -7.89 -17.23
C GLN A 130 -8.02 -8.48 -15.98
N ARG A 131 -7.23 -9.09 -15.08
CA ARG A 131 -7.73 -9.65 -13.82
C ARG A 131 -8.35 -8.58 -12.91
N TYR A 132 -7.73 -7.41 -12.82
CA TYR A 132 -8.29 -6.28 -12.08
C TYR A 132 -9.65 -5.83 -12.65
N GLN A 133 -9.78 -5.75 -13.97
CA GLN A 133 -11.02 -5.34 -14.63
C GLN A 133 -12.16 -6.35 -14.42
N GLU A 134 -11.85 -7.65 -14.49
CA GLU A 134 -12.80 -8.73 -14.20
C GLU A 134 -13.30 -8.66 -12.76
N TYR A 135 -12.40 -8.52 -11.80
CA TYR A 135 -12.76 -8.36 -10.39
C TYR A 135 -13.61 -7.11 -10.17
N ARG A 136 -13.25 -5.98 -10.80
CA ARG A 136 -14.02 -4.74 -10.71
C ARG A 136 -15.44 -4.91 -11.23
N GLN A 137 -15.63 -5.63 -12.35
CA GLN A 137 -16.96 -5.92 -12.90
C GLN A 137 -17.81 -6.75 -11.92
N GLN A 138 -17.20 -7.70 -11.22
CA GLN A 138 -17.89 -8.52 -10.20
C GLN A 138 -18.37 -7.69 -9.00
N LEU A 139 -17.66 -6.62 -8.63
CA LEU A 139 -18.06 -5.74 -7.52
C LEU A 139 -19.23 -4.81 -7.89
N THR A 140 -19.44 -4.56 -9.18
CA THR A 140 -20.48 -3.66 -9.69
C THR A 140 -21.74 -4.37 -10.19
N SER A 141 -21.73 -5.70 -10.21
CA SER A 141 -22.87 -6.55 -10.63
C SER A 141 -23.67 -7.00 -9.43
#